data_AF-A0A842VIQ0-F1
#
_entry.id   AF-A0A842VIQ0-F1
#
_cell.length_a   1.000
_cell.length_b   1.000
_cell.length_c   1.000
_cell.angle_alpha   90.00
_cell.angle_beta   90.00
_cell.angle_gamma   90.00
#
_symmetry.space_group_name_H-M   'P 1'
#
loop_
_entity.id
_entity.type
_entity.pdbx_description
1 polymer ?
#
loop_
_entity_poly.entity_id
_entity_poly.type
_entity_poly.pdbx_seq_one_letter_code
_entity_poly.pdbx_strand_id
1 'polypeptide(L)'
;MVRANEIIELFKRIANKDNEGFINTSLKIINSEKSKNHYKLANSLTSLLEQIQDNTALVEPWIEEFSTIPLDRDRMIELFQVNVSKKSLSDIILNIETEKIIRKILEEWKERTYL
;
A
#
# COMPACT_ATOMS: atom_id res chain seq x y z
N MET A 1 6.04 -22.44 -22.57
CA MET A 1 5.36 -21.14 -22.43
C MET A 1 5.02 -20.95 -20.94
N VAL A 2 5.76 -20.17 -20.14
CA VAL A 2 5.15 -19.58 -18.92
C VAL A 2 4.43 -18.37 -19.44
N ARG A 3 3.20 -18.54 -19.91
CA ARG A 3 2.54 -17.50 -20.69
C ARG A 3 1.08 -17.47 -20.27
N ALA A 4 0.65 -16.32 -19.77
CA ALA A 4 -0.70 -16.00 -19.34
C ALA A 4 -1.24 -16.78 -18.11
N ASN A 5 -1.40 -18.11 -18.16
CA ASN A 5 -2.22 -18.82 -17.16
C ASN A 5 -1.68 -18.75 -15.72
N GLU A 6 -0.37 -18.92 -15.53
CA GLU A 6 0.25 -18.85 -14.19
C GLU A 6 0.26 -17.41 -13.64
N ILE A 7 0.37 -16.42 -14.53
CA ILE A 7 0.29 -15.00 -14.16
C ILE A 7 -1.17 -14.64 -13.81
N ILE A 8 -2.15 -15.13 -14.58
CA ILE A 8 -3.57 -14.97 -14.28
C ILE A 8 -3.91 -15.64 -12.95
N GLU A 9 -3.37 -16.82 -12.69
CA GLU A 9 -3.56 -17.50 -11.41
C GLU A 9 -2.93 -16.70 -10.27
N LEU A 10 -1.72 -16.17 -10.44
CA LEU A 10 -1.07 -15.30 -9.46
C LEU A 10 -1.95 -14.10 -9.09
N PHE A 11 -2.48 -13.37 -10.07
CA PHE A 11 -3.37 -12.23 -9.83
C PHE A 11 -4.71 -12.62 -9.22
N LYS A 12 -5.25 -13.80 -9.55
CA LYS A 12 -6.45 -14.33 -8.89
C LYS A 12 -6.22 -14.65 -7.42
N ARG A 13 -5.06 -15.21 -7.06
CA ARG A 13 -4.69 -15.51 -5.66
C ARG A 13 -4.54 -14.22 -4.85
N ILE A 14 -3.93 -13.19 -5.43
CA ILE A 14 -3.86 -11.84 -4.84
C ILE A 14 -5.27 -11.27 -4.61
N ALA A 15 -6.14 -11.30 -5.62
CA ALA A 15 -7.50 -10.77 -5.51
C ALA A 15 -8.34 -11.48 -4.44
N ASN A 16 -8.10 -12.78 -4.24
CA ASN A 16 -8.80 -13.59 -3.24
C ASN A 16 -8.15 -13.58 -1.85
N LYS A 17 -7.13 -12.73 -1.61
CA LYS A 17 -6.37 -12.67 -0.34
C LYS A 17 -5.78 -14.03 0.08
N ASP A 18 -5.47 -14.90 -0.88
CA ASP A 18 -4.91 -16.24 -0.66
C ASP A 18 -3.38 -16.20 -0.69
N ASN A 19 -2.79 -15.88 0.47
CA ASN A 19 -1.34 -15.69 0.62
C ASN A 19 -0.55 -16.98 0.38
N GLU A 20 -1.03 -18.13 0.87
CA GLU A 20 -0.37 -19.42 0.63
C GLU A 20 -0.42 -19.82 -0.85
N GLY A 21 -1.58 -19.61 -1.50
CA GLY A 21 -1.74 -19.85 -2.92
C GLY A 21 -0.87 -18.91 -3.78
N PHE A 22 -0.69 -17.66 -3.35
CA PHE A 22 0.22 -16.71 -3.99
C PHE A 22 1.69 -17.15 -3.90
N ILE A 23 2.16 -17.56 -2.71
CA ILE A 23 3.54 -18.03 -2.50
C ILE A 23 3.80 -19.27 -3.35
N ASN A 24 2.90 -20.25 -3.32
CA ASN A 24 3.03 -21.48 -4.09
C ASN A 24 3.07 -21.24 -5.61
N THR A 25 2.24 -20.32 -6.10
CA THR A 25 2.23 -19.95 -7.53
C THR A 25 3.49 -19.18 -7.92
N SER A 26 3.98 -18.30 -7.05
CA SER A 26 5.24 -17.56 -7.25
C SER A 26 6.44 -18.50 -7.33
N LEU A 27 6.53 -19.49 -6.43
CA LEU A 27 7.58 -20.51 -6.44
C LEU A 27 7.55 -21.36 -7.72
N LYS A 28 6.35 -21.71 -8.22
CA LYS A 28 6.21 -22.41 -9.51
C LYS A 28 6.76 -21.58 -10.67
N ILE A 29 6.45 -20.29 -10.73
CA ILE A 29 6.97 -19.37 -11.75
C ILE A 29 8.50 -19.27 -11.66
N ILE A 30 9.05 -19.08 -10.46
CA ILE A 30 10.50 -19.02 -10.22
C ILE A 30 11.20 -20.30 -10.72
N ASN A 31 10.66 -21.47 -10.38
CA ASN A 31 11.23 -22.75 -10.78
C ASN A 31 11.15 -22.96 -12.30
N SER A 32 10.06 -22.52 -12.95
CA SER A 32 9.97 -22.58 -14.41
C SER A 32 10.92 -21.61 -15.12
N GLU A 33 11.22 -20.46 -14.52
CA GLU A 33 12.24 -19.56 -15.07
C GLU A 33 13.67 -20.10 -14.85
N LYS A 34 13.94 -20.78 -13.72
CA LYS A 34 15.21 -21.53 -13.52
C LYS A 34 15.37 -22.64 -14.55
N SER A 35 14.32 -23.41 -14.84
CA SER A 35 14.39 -24.53 -15.80
C SER A 35 14.61 -24.07 -17.24
N LYS A 36 14.39 -22.79 -17.54
CA LYS A 36 14.66 -22.17 -18.86
C LYS A 36 16.01 -21.45 -18.93
N ASN A 37 16.87 -21.63 -17.92
CA ASN A 37 18.14 -20.92 -17.77
C ASN A 37 18.00 -19.40 -17.59
N HIS A 38 16.82 -18.89 -17.20
CA HIS A 38 16.63 -17.47 -16.88
C HIS A 38 16.98 -17.18 -15.41
N TYR A 39 18.21 -17.51 -15.02
CA TYR A 39 18.65 -17.45 -13.62
C TYR A 39 18.63 -16.04 -13.04
N LYS A 40 18.93 -15.00 -13.83
CA LYS A 40 18.89 -13.61 -13.36
C LYS A 40 17.47 -13.20 -12.93
N LEU A 41 16.48 -13.53 -13.75
CA LEU A 41 15.08 -13.25 -13.45
C LEU A 41 14.59 -14.08 -12.25
N ALA A 42 14.91 -15.37 -12.23
CA ALA A 42 14.53 -16.24 -11.12
C ALA A 42 15.12 -15.77 -9.77
N ASN A 43 16.37 -15.33 -9.76
CA ASN A 43 17.02 -14.82 -8.55
C ASN A 43 16.39 -13.50 -8.10
N SER A 44 16.12 -12.56 -9.02
CA SER A 44 15.39 -11.32 -8.69
C SER A 44 13.99 -11.60 -8.12
N LEU A 45 13.25 -12.55 -8.70
CA LEU A 45 11.94 -12.96 -8.20
C LEU A 45 12.02 -13.64 -6.83
N THR A 46 13.08 -14.41 -6.57
CA THR A 46 13.30 -15.06 -5.27
C THR A 46 13.56 -14.02 -4.19
N SER A 47 14.44 -13.05 -4.45
CA SER A 47 14.72 -11.96 -3.50
C SER A 47 13.49 -11.08 -3.24
N LEU A 48 12.67 -10.82 -4.27
CA LEU A 48 11.40 -10.12 -4.09
C LEU A 48 10.44 -10.91 -3.20
N LEU A 49 10.34 -12.23 -3.36
CA LEU A 49 9.49 -13.10 -2.55
C LEU A 49 9.96 -13.15 -1.08
N GLU A 50 11.26 -13.18 -0.85
CA GLU A 50 11.85 -13.17 0.50
C GLU A 50 11.58 -11.84 1.22
N GLN A 51 11.81 -10.69 0.58
CA GLN A 51 11.49 -9.37 1.13
C GLN A 51 10.01 -9.22 1.48
N ILE A 52 9.17 -9.86 0.68
CA ILE A 52 7.73 -9.93 0.82
C ILE A 52 7.31 -10.81 2.00
N GLN A 53 8.05 -11.89 2.31
CA GLN A 53 7.78 -12.75 3.48
C GLN A 53 8.31 -12.14 4.78
N ASP A 54 9.44 -11.44 4.73
CA ASP A 54 10.04 -10.77 5.89
C ASP A 54 9.21 -9.56 6.35
N ASN A 55 8.57 -8.85 5.41
CA ASN A 55 7.49 -7.91 5.71
C ASN A 55 6.19 -8.72 5.90
N THR A 56 5.89 -9.11 7.13
CA THR A 56 4.68 -9.84 7.59
C THR A 56 3.31 -9.23 7.22
N ALA A 57 3.27 -8.24 6.33
CA ALA A 57 2.10 -7.48 5.89
C ALA A 57 1.91 -7.61 4.38
N LEU A 58 1.82 -8.83 3.86
CA LEU A 58 1.69 -9.06 2.41
C LEU A 58 0.33 -8.66 1.84
N VAL A 59 -0.67 -8.56 2.70
CA VAL A 59 -1.95 -7.91 2.46
C VAL A 59 -2.33 -7.52 3.88
N GLU A 60 -2.21 -6.26 4.28
CA GLU A 60 -2.92 -5.85 5.50
C GLU A 60 -4.42 -5.91 5.17
N PRO A 61 -5.20 -6.87 5.71
CA PRO A 61 -6.66 -6.78 5.65
C PRO A 61 -7.16 -5.74 6.66
N TRP A 62 -6.26 -5.23 7.52
CA TRP A 62 -6.56 -4.48 8.71
C TRP A 62 -7.28 -3.16 8.44
N ILE A 63 -7.07 -2.52 7.29
CA ILE A 63 -7.76 -1.25 7.00
C ILE A 63 -9.26 -1.47 6.68
N GLU A 64 -9.66 -2.65 6.20
CA GLU A 64 -11.08 -2.94 5.97
C GLU A 64 -11.80 -3.36 7.26
N GLU A 65 -11.17 -4.11 8.17
CA GLU A 65 -11.79 -4.49 9.45
C GLU A 65 -12.00 -3.31 10.40
N PHE A 66 -11.18 -2.26 10.31
CA PHE A 66 -11.39 -1.01 11.02
C PHE A 66 -12.22 0.02 10.24
N SER A 67 -12.73 -0.30 9.04
CA SER A 67 -13.61 0.61 8.28
C SER A 67 -14.99 0.77 8.93
N THR A 68 -15.42 -0.23 9.70
CA THR A 68 -16.65 -0.17 10.50
C THR A 68 -16.29 0.08 11.95
N ILE A 69 -16.47 1.32 12.41
CA ILE A 69 -16.37 1.66 13.82
C ILE A 69 -17.38 0.78 14.58
N PRO A 70 -16.96 -0.02 15.57
CA PRO A 70 -17.85 -0.86 16.35
C PRO A 70 -18.87 0.03 17.07
N LEU A 71 -20.14 -0.32 16.89
CA LEU A 71 -21.29 0.38 17.45
C LEU A 71 -21.77 -0.35 18.71
N ASP A 72 -22.25 0.41 19.69
CA ASP A 72 -23.01 -0.14 20.82
C ASP A 72 -24.27 -0.86 20.30
N ARG A 73 -24.50 -2.10 20.74
CA ARG A 73 -25.62 -2.95 20.29
C ARG A 73 -26.97 -2.38 20.69
N ASP A 74 -27.04 -1.63 21.80
CA ASP A 74 -28.31 -1.12 22.33
C ASP A 74 -28.63 0.30 21.86
N ARG A 75 -27.60 1.09 21.52
CA ARG A 75 -27.75 2.53 21.24
C ARG A 75 -27.25 2.96 19.87
N MET A 76 -26.59 2.06 19.12
CA MET A 76 -25.90 2.37 17.86
C MET A 76 -24.96 3.59 17.97
N ILE A 77 -24.26 3.72 19.09
CA ILE A 77 -23.29 4.79 19.32
C ILE A 77 -21.89 4.26 19.00
N GLU A 78 -21.09 5.05 18.29
CA GLU A 78 -19.68 4.76 18.02
C GLU A 78 -18.89 4.61 19.32
N LEU A 79 -18.28 3.43 19.53
CA LEU A 79 -17.57 3.12 20.77
C LEU A 79 -16.17 3.77 20.83
N PHE A 80 -15.62 4.18 19.69
CA PHE A 80 -14.39 4.95 19.63
C PHE A 80 -14.45 5.97 18.51
N GLN A 81 -13.77 7.10 18.72
CA GLN A 81 -13.59 8.14 17.71
C GLN A 81 -12.10 8.26 17.40
N VAL A 82 -11.73 8.06 16.13
CA VAL A 82 -10.34 8.28 15.68
C VAL A 82 -10.19 9.77 15.37
N ASN A 83 -9.50 10.48 16.25
CA ASN A 83 -9.16 11.88 16.03
C ASN A 83 -7.87 11.96 15.19
N VAL A 84 -7.98 12.40 13.95
CA VAL A 84 -6.81 12.65 13.09
C VAL A 84 -6.34 14.08 13.29
N SER A 85 -5.17 14.25 13.91
CA SER A 85 -4.54 15.56 14.08
C SER A 85 -4.11 16.11 12.73
N LYS A 86 -4.74 17.19 12.28
CA LYS A 86 -4.30 17.93 11.09
C LYS A 86 -3.24 18.93 11.52
N LYS A 87 -2.04 18.81 10.93
CA LYS A 87 -0.99 19.82 11.08
C LYS A 87 -1.26 20.96 10.10
N SER A 88 -1.32 22.17 10.62
CA SER A 88 -1.44 23.40 9.85
C SER A 88 -0.06 24.06 9.68
N LEU A 89 0.08 24.94 8.68
CA LEU A 89 1.31 25.73 8.51
C LEU A 89 1.62 26.58 9.75
N SER A 90 0.59 27.01 10.49
CA SER A 90 0.72 27.73 11.77
C SER A 90 1.29 26.90 12.92
N ASP A 91 1.27 25.56 12.81
CA ASP A 91 1.86 24.67 13.81
C ASP A 91 3.38 24.47 13.60
N ILE A 92 3.94 25.06 12.54
CA ILE A 92 5.35 24.94 12.17
C ILE A 92 6.06 26.25 12.51
N ILE A 93 7.11 26.17 13.33
CA ILE A 93 7.98 27.31 13.62
C ILE A 93 8.92 27.51 12.43
N LEU A 94 8.76 28.64 11.73
CA LEU A 94 9.55 29.00 10.55
C LEU A 94 10.34 30.28 10.82
N ASN A 95 11.46 30.46 10.12
CA ASN A 95 12.10 31.76 10.01
C ASN A 95 11.27 32.67 9.08
N ILE A 96 11.33 33.98 9.34
CA ILE A 96 10.49 35.01 8.70
C ILE A 96 10.60 34.97 7.17
N GLU A 97 11.81 34.74 6.64
CA GLU A 97 12.05 34.70 5.19
C GLU A 97 11.36 33.49 4.53
N THR A 98 11.48 32.30 5.12
CA THR A 98 10.85 31.09 4.57
C THR A 98 9.34 31.15 4.69
N GLU A 99 8.81 31.70 5.79
CA GLU A 99 7.37 31.91 5.94
C GLU A 99 6.82 32.81 4.81
N LYS A 100 7.52 33.91 4.51
CA LYS A 100 7.11 34.85 3.46
C LYS A 100 7.12 34.19 2.07
N ILE A 101 8.13 33.38 1.77
CA ILE A 101 8.22 32.64 0.49
C ILE A 101 7.07 31.63 0.38
N ILE A 102 6.82 30.84 1.42
CA ILE A 102 5.76 29.84 1.44
C ILE A 102 4.39 30.50 1.26
N ARG A 103 4.13 31.62 1.95
CA ARG A 103 2.87 32.37 1.81
C ARG A 103 2.64 32.87 0.39
N LYS A 104 3.68 33.43 -0.25
CA LYS A 104 3.60 33.88 -1.64
C LYS A 104 3.25 32.73 -2.59
N ILE A 105 3.88 31.58 -2.44
CA ILE A 105 3.60 30.38 -3.26
C ILE A 105 2.15 29.91 -3.07
N LEU A 106 1.66 29.92 -1.83
CA LEU A 106 0.28 29.52 -1.53
C LEU A 106 -0.76 30.48 -2.11
N GLU A 107 -0.47 31.79 -2.13
CA GLU A 107 -1.32 32.80 -2.76
C GLU A 107 -1.37 32.61 -4.28
N GLU A 108 -0.22 32.46 -4.93
CA GLU A 108 -0.14 32.17 -6.37
C GLU A 108 -0.93 30.90 -6.76
N TRP A 109 -0.86 29.86 -5.92
CA TRP A 109 -1.62 28.63 -6.12
C TRP A 109 -3.13 28.84 -5.98
N LYS A 110 -3.57 29.61 -4.99
CA LYS A 110 -5.00 29.93 -4.82
C LYS A 110 -5.53 30.65 -6.04
N GLU A 111 -4.84 31.70 -6.51
CA GLU A 111 -5.27 32.47 -7.67
C GLU A 111 -5.39 31.61 -8.94
N ARG A 112 -4.51 30.63 -9.13
CA ARG A 112 -4.58 29.68 -10.26
C ARG A 112 -5.72 28.67 -10.19
N THR A 113 -6.23 28.38 -8.99
CA THR A 113 -7.26 27.34 -8.80
C THR A 113 -8.68 27.92 -8.90
N TYR A 114 -8.83 29.26 -8.81
CA TYR A 114 -10.10 29.97 -9.00
C TYR A 114 -10.26 30.54 -10.44
N LEU A 115 -9.41 30.11 -11.38
CA LEU A 115 -9.53 30.30 -12.82
C LEU A 115 -9.92 28.98 -13.48
#